data_AF-A0A3P7JHZ4-F1
#
_entry.id   AF-A0A3P7JHZ4-F1
#
_cell.length_a   1.000
_cell.length_b   1.000
_cell.length_c   1.000
_cell.angle_alpha   90.00
_cell.angle_beta   90.00
_cell.angle_gamma   90.00
#
_symmetry.space_group_name_H-M   'P 1'
#
loop_
_entity.id
_entity.type
_entity.pdbx_description
1 polymer ?
#
loop_
_entity_poly.entity_id
_entity_poly.type
_entity_poly.pdbx_seq_one_letter_code
_entity_poly.pdbx_strand_id
1 'polypeptide(L)'
;MSGLTTVPDNINFPNEEQKILKTWNENKVFEKSLKLAADRPRFTFFDGPPFATGLPHYGHILAGTIKEWETTVARMGRWIDFQNDYKTLYPWFMESVWWAFSELFKKGLVYRGVKVMPYSTSCSTPLSNFEAGQNYKDVVDPAVFIGFRLDDNPNRMMVAWTTTPWTLPSNLALCVHPDLDYVIVKDPATNVEYVIMEERLFELKNESLIVLEKLKGRMFEGKGYEPLFPYFNHMKSERNAFRVLCNSFVTTDQGTGIVHQAPYFGEIDFQVCLENGIITKDMKIICPVDENGRFVIMLLFDFIFILIKTLCSTYTWKTR
;
A
#
# COMPACT_ATOMS: atom_id res chain seq x y z
N MET A 1 -11.76 29.63 -64.40
CA MET A 1 -12.06 28.66 -63.33
C MET A 1 -11.40 27.35 -63.71
N SER A 2 -10.16 27.13 -63.27
CA SER A 2 -9.37 25.97 -63.70
C SER A 2 -8.62 25.40 -62.51
N GLY A 3 -8.78 24.09 -62.28
CA GLY A 3 -7.87 23.29 -61.47
C GLY A 3 -8.38 22.90 -60.09
N LEU A 4 -9.55 22.27 -59.99
CA LEU A 4 -9.78 21.34 -58.88
C LEU A 4 -9.19 19.99 -59.30
N THR A 5 -8.04 19.67 -58.74
CA THR A 5 -7.35 18.40 -58.95
C THR A 5 -8.24 17.27 -58.44
N THR A 6 -8.58 16.32 -59.30
CA THR A 6 -9.33 15.12 -58.91
C THR A 6 -8.49 14.28 -57.97
N VAL A 7 -9.04 13.95 -56.80
CA VAL A 7 -8.40 13.06 -55.82
C VAL A 7 -8.39 11.65 -56.40
N PRO A 8 -7.24 10.93 -56.40
CA PRO A 8 -7.17 9.60 -56.97
C PRO A 8 -7.99 8.57 -56.17
N ASP A 9 -8.59 7.59 -56.85
CA ASP A 9 -9.46 6.56 -56.24
C ASP A 9 -8.73 5.64 -55.24
N ASN A 10 -7.40 5.56 -55.33
CA ASN A 10 -6.57 4.80 -54.41
C ASN A 10 -5.44 5.69 -53.86
N ILE A 11 -5.59 6.11 -52.61
CA ILE A 11 -4.68 7.05 -51.93
C ILE A 11 -3.82 6.26 -50.93
N ASN A 12 -2.51 6.43 -51.02
CA ASN A 12 -1.60 5.97 -49.99
C ASN A 12 -1.51 7.02 -48.87
N PHE A 13 -2.40 6.92 -47.89
CA PHE A 13 -2.47 7.86 -46.76
C PHE A 13 -1.14 8.06 -46.03
N PRO A 14 -0.36 7.00 -45.68
CA PRO A 14 0.95 7.19 -45.05
C PRO A 14 1.93 8.07 -45.85
N ASN A 15 1.94 7.95 -47.18
CA ASN A 15 2.82 8.75 -48.03
C ASN A 15 2.33 10.19 -48.17
N GLU A 16 1.01 10.40 -48.23
CA GLU A 16 0.44 11.76 -48.28
C GLU A 16 0.64 12.51 -46.95
N GLU A 17 0.52 11.83 -45.82
CA GLU A 17 0.84 12.39 -44.50
C GLU A 17 2.28 12.92 -44.44
N GLN A 18 3.25 12.15 -44.95
CA GLN A 18 4.64 12.59 -45.00
C GLN A 18 4.85 13.85 -45.87
N LYS A 19 4.15 13.95 -47.01
CA LYS A 19 4.20 15.14 -47.88
C LYS A 19 3.63 16.37 -47.16
N ILE A 20 2.51 16.21 -46.45
CA ILE A 20 1.88 17.26 -45.68
C ILE A 20 2.79 17.71 -44.53
N LEU A 21 3.35 16.76 -43.76
CA LEU A 21 4.29 17.05 -42.67
C LEU A 21 5.52 17.83 -43.16
N LYS A 22 6.10 17.43 -44.30
CA LYS A 22 7.20 18.16 -44.93
C LYS A 22 6.80 19.61 -45.27
N THR A 23 5.62 19.78 -45.87
CA THR A 23 5.08 21.10 -46.21
C THR A 23 4.87 21.97 -44.98
N TRP A 24 4.36 21.39 -43.88
CA TRP A 24 4.17 22.12 -42.62
C TRP A 24 5.49 22.55 -41.98
N ASN A 25 6.51 21.69 -42.01
CA ASN A 25 7.83 21.96 -41.47
C ASN A 25 8.55 23.06 -42.27
N GLU A 26 8.59 22.94 -43.60
CA GLU A 26 9.22 23.94 -44.48
C GLU A 26 8.57 25.32 -44.32
N ASN A 27 7.25 25.36 -44.16
CA ASN A 27 6.52 26.60 -43.99
C ASN A 27 6.44 27.09 -42.54
N LYS A 28 7.02 26.37 -41.57
CA LYS A 28 6.94 26.69 -40.13
C LYS A 28 5.50 26.96 -39.66
N VAL A 29 4.56 26.11 -40.07
CA VAL A 29 3.12 26.34 -39.88
C VAL A 29 2.75 26.47 -38.39
N PHE A 30 3.38 25.70 -37.51
CA PHE A 30 3.15 25.80 -36.06
C PHE A 30 3.57 27.16 -35.48
N GLU A 31 4.78 27.63 -35.76
CA GLU A 31 5.23 28.96 -35.31
C GLU A 31 4.33 30.08 -35.84
N LYS A 32 3.87 29.95 -37.10
CA LYS A 32 2.97 30.92 -37.73
C LYS A 32 1.58 30.90 -37.09
N SER A 33 1.03 29.72 -36.75
CA SER A 33 -0.28 29.64 -36.11
C SER A 33 -0.28 30.29 -34.73
N LEU A 34 0.81 30.16 -33.96
CA LEU A 34 1.01 30.87 -32.69
C LEU A 34 1.08 32.39 -32.89
N LYS A 35 1.83 32.87 -33.89
CA LYS A 35 1.93 34.30 -34.21
C LYS A 35 0.58 34.91 -34.62
N LEU A 36 -0.21 34.19 -35.41
CA LEU A 36 -1.55 34.63 -35.84
C LEU A 36 -2.56 34.68 -34.69
N ALA A 37 -2.31 33.94 -33.61
CA ALA A 37 -3.15 33.89 -32.43
C ALA A 37 -2.70 34.83 -31.29
N ALA A 38 -1.62 35.62 -31.48
CA ALA A 38 -0.99 36.40 -30.42
C ALA A 38 -1.94 37.39 -29.72
N ASP A 39 -2.83 38.04 -30.47
CA ASP A 39 -3.78 39.03 -29.93
C ASP A 39 -5.13 38.43 -29.50
N ARG A 40 -5.26 37.10 -29.52
CA ARG A 40 -6.50 36.39 -29.13
C ARG A 40 -6.49 36.05 -27.63
N PRO A 41 -7.65 35.75 -27.03
CA PRO A 41 -7.72 35.27 -25.66
C PRO A 41 -6.81 34.04 -25.45
N ARG A 42 -6.01 34.07 -24.38
CA ARG A 42 -5.02 33.03 -24.09
C ARG A 42 -5.70 31.74 -23.65
N PHE A 43 -5.38 30.64 -24.33
CA PHE A 43 -5.69 29.29 -23.90
C PHE A 43 -4.40 28.63 -23.39
N THR A 44 -4.42 28.12 -22.15
CA THR A 44 -3.27 27.44 -21.55
C THR A 44 -3.59 25.97 -21.38
N PHE A 45 -2.73 25.11 -21.91
CA PHE A 45 -2.81 23.66 -21.79
C PHE A 45 -1.60 23.15 -21.02
N PHE A 46 -1.83 22.35 -19.98
CA PHE A 46 -0.76 21.69 -19.23
C PHE A 46 -0.60 20.27 -19.75
N ASP A 47 0.56 19.97 -20.33
CA ASP A 47 0.91 18.64 -20.79
C ASP A 47 1.46 17.82 -19.62
N GLY A 48 0.92 16.63 -19.36
CA GLY A 48 1.43 15.74 -18.31
C GLY A 48 2.72 15.07 -18.75
N PRO A 49 3.85 15.20 -18.02
CA PRO A 49 5.13 14.72 -18.52
C PRO A 49 5.19 13.18 -18.46
N PRO A 50 5.53 12.49 -19.57
CA PRO A 50 5.82 11.06 -19.54
C PRO A 50 7.05 10.72 -18.71
N PHE A 51 7.09 9.49 -18.19
CA PHE A 51 8.35 8.89 -17.76
C PHE A 51 9.19 8.46 -18.96
N ALA A 52 10.47 8.83 -18.97
CA ALA A 52 11.41 8.51 -20.05
C ALA A 52 12.10 7.15 -19.85
N THR A 53 11.32 6.06 -19.72
CA THR A 53 11.84 4.73 -19.34
C THR A 53 11.74 3.64 -20.41
N GLY A 54 11.19 3.91 -21.60
CA GLY A 54 11.10 2.93 -22.68
C GLY A 54 10.34 3.42 -23.92
N LEU A 55 10.18 2.53 -24.91
CA LEU A 55 9.50 2.82 -26.18
C LEU A 55 8.01 3.15 -25.97
N PRO A 56 7.42 4.01 -26.81
CA PRO A 56 5.98 4.24 -26.78
C PRO A 56 5.18 2.96 -27.08
N HIS A 57 4.26 2.57 -26.20
CA HIS A 57 3.19 1.60 -26.49
C HIS A 57 1.87 2.33 -26.83
N TYR A 58 0.78 1.63 -27.14
CA TYR A 58 -0.49 2.29 -27.54
C TYR A 58 -0.98 3.33 -26.51
N GLY A 59 -0.84 3.07 -25.21
CA GLY A 59 -1.09 4.09 -24.17
C GLY A 59 -0.11 5.29 -24.18
N HIS A 60 1.12 5.09 -24.64
CA HIS A 60 2.11 6.14 -24.85
C HIS A 60 1.95 6.90 -26.17
N ILE A 61 0.98 6.59 -27.05
CA ILE A 61 0.50 7.60 -28.02
C ILE A 61 0.09 8.89 -27.29
N LEU A 62 -0.15 8.79 -25.97
CA LEU A 62 -0.34 9.90 -25.05
C LEU A 62 0.93 10.43 -24.34
N ALA A 63 2.03 9.68 -24.15
CA ALA A 63 3.26 10.18 -23.48
C ALA A 63 4.47 9.21 -23.60
N GLY A 64 5.68 9.61 -24.06
CA GLY A 64 6.88 8.74 -24.18
C GLY A 64 8.26 9.45 -24.17
N THR A 65 9.35 8.70 -24.45
CA THR A 65 10.80 9.07 -24.36
C THR A 65 11.28 10.15 -25.34
N ILE A 66 11.87 11.25 -24.85
CA ILE A 66 12.13 12.54 -25.56
C ILE A 66 12.44 12.44 -27.08
N LYS A 67 13.44 11.67 -27.53
CA LYS A 67 13.87 11.68 -28.95
C LYS A 67 13.00 10.80 -29.87
N GLU A 68 12.62 9.63 -29.37
CA GLU A 68 11.71 8.72 -30.08
C GLU A 68 10.27 9.24 -30.03
N TRP A 69 9.93 9.89 -28.92
CA TRP A 69 8.73 10.68 -28.69
C TRP A 69 8.63 11.83 -29.67
N GLU A 70 9.66 12.66 -29.80
CA GLU A 70 9.69 13.73 -30.80
C GLU A 70 9.41 13.20 -32.20
N THR A 71 10.09 12.11 -32.59
CA THR A 71 9.88 11.46 -33.91
C THR A 71 8.44 10.92 -34.08
N THR A 72 7.89 10.31 -33.04
CA THR A 72 6.56 9.68 -33.07
C THR A 72 5.45 10.75 -33.04
N VAL A 73 5.58 11.76 -32.18
CA VAL A 73 4.64 12.89 -32.07
C VAL A 73 4.65 13.74 -33.33
N ALA A 74 5.82 13.99 -33.91
CA ALA A 74 5.93 14.68 -35.19
C ALA A 74 5.24 13.87 -36.31
N ARG A 75 5.41 12.54 -36.33
CA ARG A 75 4.71 11.67 -37.28
C ARG A 75 3.19 11.64 -37.08
N MET A 76 2.71 11.77 -35.84
CA MET A 76 1.28 11.88 -35.53
C MET A 76 0.70 13.26 -35.83
N GLY A 77 1.53 14.25 -36.18
CA GLY A 77 1.07 15.62 -36.48
C GLY A 77 0.66 16.45 -35.26
N ARG A 78 1.02 16.03 -34.04
CA ARG A 78 0.77 16.83 -32.83
C ARG A 78 1.79 17.97 -32.73
N TRP A 79 1.28 19.21 -32.78
CA TRP A 79 2.11 20.40 -32.68
C TRP A 79 2.40 20.78 -31.23
N ILE A 80 3.65 20.60 -30.81
CA ILE A 80 4.16 20.94 -29.49
C ILE A 80 5.60 21.46 -29.63
N ASP A 81 6.01 22.35 -28.73
CA ASP A 81 7.38 22.88 -28.70
C ASP A 81 8.32 21.88 -28.00
N PHE A 82 9.19 21.25 -28.78
CA PHE A 82 10.23 20.35 -28.28
C PHE A 82 11.56 21.07 -27.98
N GLN A 83 11.74 22.32 -28.42
CA GLN A 83 12.96 23.09 -28.20
C GLN A 83 12.95 23.77 -26.83
N ASN A 84 11.81 24.31 -26.41
CA ASN A 84 11.61 24.91 -25.09
C ASN A 84 10.81 23.96 -24.19
N ASP A 85 11.27 22.72 -24.06
CA ASP A 85 10.65 21.76 -23.16
C ASP A 85 10.89 22.10 -21.69
N TYR A 86 10.15 21.44 -20.81
CA TYR A 86 10.46 21.42 -19.39
C TYR A 86 10.76 19.99 -18.97
N LYS A 87 11.82 19.83 -18.18
CA LYS A 87 12.21 18.55 -17.58
C LYS A 87 12.37 18.74 -16.09
N THR A 88 11.91 17.75 -15.34
CA THR A 88 11.99 17.77 -13.87
C THR A 88 13.44 17.80 -13.35
N LEU A 89 14.40 17.39 -14.18
CA LEU A 89 15.84 17.46 -13.88
C LEU A 89 16.49 18.83 -14.09
N TYR A 90 15.79 19.80 -14.70
CA TYR A 90 16.37 21.12 -14.93
C TYR A 90 16.54 21.89 -13.61
N PRO A 91 17.68 22.60 -13.41
CA PRO A 91 17.95 23.29 -12.15
C PRO A 91 16.85 24.29 -11.73
N TRP A 92 16.33 25.06 -12.69
CA TRP A 92 15.25 26.03 -12.42
C TRP A 92 13.92 25.35 -12.02
N PHE A 93 13.66 24.13 -12.52
CA PHE A 93 12.48 23.35 -12.14
C PHE A 93 12.65 22.83 -10.71
N MET A 94 13.82 22.28 -10.39
CA MET A 94 14.17 21.82 -9.04
C MET A 94 14.11 22.96 -8.02
N GLU A 95 14.60 24.16 -8.36
CA GLU A 95 14.52 25.36 -7.52
C GLU A 95 13.06 25.75 -7.23
N SER A 96 12.19 25.68 -8.25
CA SER A 96 10.75 25.93 -8.08
C SER A 96 10.09 24.90 -7.14
N VAL A 97 10.50 23.64 -7.22
CA VAL A 97 10.06 22.58 -6.29
C VAL A 97 10.56 22.86 -4.86
N TRP A 98 11.80 23.29 -4.69
CA TRP A 98 12.34 23.68 -3.38
C TRP A 98 11.60 24.86 -2.78
N TRP A 99 11.28 25.87 -3.59
CA TRP A 99 10.47 27.00 -3.16
C TRP A 99 9.08 26.54 -2.69
N ALA A 100 8.39 25.69 -3.46
CA ALA A 100 7.09 25.16 -3.08
C ALA A 100 7.15 24.35 -1.77
N PHE A 101 8.15 23.49 -1.61
CA PHE A 101 8.36 22.74 -0.38
C PHE A 101 8.67 23.65 0.82
N SER A 102 9.46 24.70 0.61
CA SER A 102 9.78 25.70 1.65
C SER A 102 8.52 26.43 2.12
N GLU A 103 7.61 26.80 1.21
CA GLU A 103 6.35 27.45 1.56
C GLU A 103 5.43 26.51 2.36
N LEU A 104 5.37 25.21 2.00
CA LEU A 104 4.64 24.21 2.78
C LEU A 104 5.24 24.05 4.18
N PHE A 105 6.56 24.04 4.28
CA PHE A 105 7.28 23.91 5.54
C PHE A 105 7.04 25.14 6.44
N LYS A 106 7.17 26.36 5.91
CA LYS A 106 6.91 27.62 6.64
C LYS A 106 5.47 27.69 7.15
N LYS A 107 4.52 27.13 6.42
CA LYS A 107 3.09 27.03 6.82
C LYS A 107 2.81 25.91 7.83
N GLY A 108 3.82 25.14 8.25
CA GLY A 108 3.66 24.04 9.19
C GLY A 108 2.91 22.83 8.62
N LEU A 109 2.84 22.69 7.30
CA LEU A 109 2.14 21.58 6.62
C LEU A 109 3.03 20.34 6.42
N VAL A 110 4.32 20.45 6.76
CA VAL A 110 5.30 19.36 6.67
C VAL A 110 5.65 18.87 8.07
N TYR A 111 5.56 17.56 8.28
CA TYR A 111 5.95 16.94 9.55
C TYR A 111 6.72 15.64 9.32
N ARG A 112 7.49 15.25 10.34
CA ARG A 112 8.10 13.92 10.44
C ARG A 112 7.26 13.08 11.39
N GLY A 113 6.94 11.86 11.00
CA GLY A 113 6.27 10.91 11.87
C GLY A 113 6.65 9.48 11.55
N VAL A 114 6.52 8.60 12.53
CA VAL A 114 6.55 7.16 12.31
C VAL A 114 5.12 6.74 12.01
N LYS A 115 4.90 6.17 10.82
CA LYS A 115 3.61 5.67 10.38
C LYS A 115 3.80 4.37 9.62
N VAL A 116 2.84 3.45 9.75
CA VAL A 116 2.75 2.28 8.89
C VAL A 116 2.35 2.73 7.49
N MET A 117 3.21 2.47 6.51
CA MET A 117 3.06 2.93 5.12
C MET A 117 3.28 1.76 4.16
N PRO A 118 2.63 1.75 2.98
CA PRO A 118 2.96 0.80 1.93
C PRO A 118 4.45 0.91 1.57
N TYR A 119 5.14 -0.22 1.48
CA TYR A 119 6.58 -0.26 1.18
C TYR A 119 6.91 -1.23 0.06
N SER A 120 7.73 -0.76 -0.89
CA SER A 120 8.33 -1.61 -1.91
C SER A 120 9.67 -2.14 -1.42
N THR A 121 9.74 -3.45 -1.18
CA THR A 121 11.01 -4.11 -0.82
C THR A 121 11.99 -4.18 -2.00
N SER A 122 11.51 -4.10 -3.24
CA SER A 122 12.38 -4.09 -4.43
C SER A 122 13.06 -2.76 -4.66
N CYS A 123 12.40 -1.66 -4.31
CA CYS A 123 12.95 -0.31 -4.43
C CYS A 123 13.50 0.23 -3.11
N SER A 124 13.42 -0.58 -2.04
CA SER A 124 13.75 -0.23 -0.66
C SER A 124 13.23 1.17 -0.27
N THR A 125 12.01 1.47 -0.71
CA THR A 125 11.40 2.78 -0.50
C THR A 125 9.89 2.66 -0.23
N PRO A 126 9.38 3.48 0.68
CA PRO A 126 7.95 3.63 0.91
C PRO A 126 7.26 4.30 -0.26
N LEU A 127 5.98 3.96 -0.42
CA LEU A 127 5.10 4.41 -1.48
C LEU A 127 3.98 5.28 -0.91
N SER A 128 3.48 6.19 -1.75
CA SER A 128 2.26 6.93 -1.46
C SER A 128 1.02 6.02 -1.55
N ASN A 129 -0.07 6.46 -0.91
CA ASN A 129 -1.34 5.74 -0.96
C ASN A 129 -1.86 5.57 -2.41
N PHE A 130 -1.59 6.55 -3.28
CA PHE A 130 -2.01 6.49 -4.68
C PHE A 130 -1.20 5.45 -5.48
N GLU A 131 0.10 5.35 -5.25
CA GLU A 131 0.96 4.34 -5.91
C GLU A 131 0.58 2.92 -5.49
N ALA A 132 0.26 2.71 -4.21
CA ALA A 132 -0.16 1.40 -3.72
C ALA A 132 -1.45 0.90 -4.40
N GLY A 133 -2.37 1.81 -4.77
CA GLY A 133 -3.61 1.47 -5.45
C GLY A 133 -3.47 1.24 -6.95
N GLN A 134 -2.37 1.63 -7.59
CA GLN A 134 -2.21 1.56 -9.05
C GLN A 134 -2.03 0.13 -9.60
N ASN A 135 -1.60 -0.82 -8.77
CA ASN A 135 -1.17 -2.15 -9.22
C ASN A 135 -1.71 -3.27 -8.33
N TYR A 136 -3.01 -3.23 -8.03
CA TYR A 136 -3.67 -4.31 -7.30
C TYR A 136 -3.67 -5.59 -8.15
N LYS A 137 -3.31 -6.72 -7.52
CA LYS A 137 -3.27 -8.03 -8.17
C LYS A 137 -3.88 -9.08 -7.27
N ASP A 138 -4.65 -9.97 -7.87
CA ASP A 138 -5.15 -11.14 -7.17
C ASP A 138 -4.00 -12.11 -6.91
N VAL A 139 -3.81 -12.47 -5.64
CA VAL A 139 -2.80 -13.41 -5.18
C VAL A 139 -3.44 -14.45 -4.27
N VAL A 140 -2.89 -15.65 -4.29
CA VAL A 140 -3.29 -16.71 -3.37
C VAL A 140 -2.38 -16.65 -2.15
N ASP A 141 -2.96 -16.23 -1.02
CA ASP A 141 -2.29 -16.18 0.27
C ASP A 141 -2.74 -17.33 1.19
N PRO A 142 -1.86 -17.80 2.09
CA PRO A 142 -2.21 -18.81 3.07
C PRO A 142 -3.18 -18.23 4.10
N ALA A 143 -4.31 -18.90 4.33
CA ALA A 143 -5.21 -18.61 5.43
C ALA A 143 -4.93 -19.58 6.58
N VAL A 144 -4.47 -19.07 7.73
CA VAL A 144 -4.11 -19.89 8.89
C VAL A 144 -4.91 -19.48 10.12
N PHE A 145 -5.27 -20.48 10.91
CA PHE A 145 -5.90 -20.31 12.22
C PHE A 145 -4.86 -20.66 13.29
N ILE A 146 -4.67 -19.78 14.26
CA ILE A 146 -3.69 -19.96 15.33
C ILE A 146 -4.38 -19.80 16.68
N GLY A 147 -4.18 -20.77 17.57
CA GLY A 147 -4.65 -20.70 18.94
C GLY A 147 -3.61 -20.03 19.86
N PHE A 148 -4.07 -19.07 20.65
CA PHE A 148 -3.30 -18.41 21.70
C PHE A 148 -3.79 -18.88 23.06
N ARG A 149 -2.96 -19.59 23.82
CA ARG A 149 -3.32 -20.10 25.15
C ARG A 149 -3.49 -18.96 26.15
N LEU A 150 -4.61 -18.92 26.85
CA LEU A 150 -4.84 -17.92 27.89
C LEU A 150 -4.09 -18.29 29.18
N ASP A 151 -3.60 -17.28 29.90
CA ASP A 151 -2.88 -17.48 31.16
C ASP A 151 -3.83 -17.96 32.29
N ASP A 152 -5.12 -17.62 32.21
CA ASP A 152 -6.12 -17.97 33.24
C ASP A 152 -6.52 -19.45 33.19
N ASN A 153 -6.54 -20.04 32.00
CA ASN A 153 -6.84 -21.45 31.78
C ASN A 153 -5.97 -22.01 30.64
N PRO A 154 -4.98 -22.87 30.94
CA PRO A 154 -4.05 -23.40 29.94
C PRO A 154 -4.72 -24.32 28.91
N ASN A 155 -5.92 -24.85 29.21
CA ASN A 155 -6.72 -25.62 28.25
C ASN A 155 -7.57 -24.73 27.33
N ARG A 156 -7.55 -23.40 27.50
CA ARG A 156 -8.35 -22.46 26.73
C ARG A 156 -7.49 -21.65 25.76
N MET A 157 -7.89 -21.65 24.50
CA MET A 157 -7.18 -20.99 23.40
C MET A 157 -8.08 -20.00 22.68
N MET A 158 -7.62 -18.76 22.50
CA MET A 158 -8.25 -17.80 21.60
C MET A 158 -7.79 -18.07 20.18
N VAL A 159 -8.71 -18.33 19.26
CA VAL A 159 -8.35 -18.65 17.87
C VAL A 159 -8.37 -17.38 17.05
N ALA A 160 -7.20 -16.91 16.61
CA ALA A 160 -7.08 -15.82 15.66
C ALA A 160 -6.86 -16.35 14.25
N TRP A 161 -7.24 -15.55 13.25
CA TRP A 161 -7.00 -15.83 11.85
C TRP A 161 -6.08 -14.78 11.23
N THR A 162 -5.22 -15.21 10.30
CA THR A 162 -4.40 -14.29 9.51
C THR A 162 -4.11 -14.84 8.13
N THR A 163 -3.99 -13.93 7.15
CA THR A 163 -3.46 -14.21 5.80
C THR A 163 -1.96 -13.92 5.69
N THR A 164 -1.37 -13.30 6.71
CA THR A 164 0.03 -12.89 6.76
C THR A 164 0.78 -13.57 7.92
N PRO A 165 1.01 -14.90 7.88
CA PRO A 165 1.69 -15.64 8.95
C PRO A 165 3.05 -15.05 9.36
N TRP A 166 3.74 -14.42 8.41
CA TRP A 166 5.05 -13.80 8.61
C TRP A 166 5.02 -12.64 9.62
N THR A 167 3.85 -12.08 9.94
CA THR A 167 3.70 -11.02 10.96
C THR A 167 3.57 -11.57 12.38
N LEU A 168 3.28 -12.87 12.56
CA LEU A 168 3.06 -13.49 13.87
C LEU A 168 4.22 -13.34 14.87
N PRO A 169 5.51 -13.37 14.46
CA PRO A 169 6.61 -13.07 15.37
C PRO A 169 6.54 -11.66 16.00
N SER A 170 5.80 -10.73 15.39
CA SER A 170 5.61 -9.36 15.88
C SER A 170 4.28 -9.15 16.59
N ASN A 171 3.58 -10.23 16.91
CA ASN A 171 2.36 -10.15 17.69
C ASN A 171 2.65 -9.57 19.08
N LEU A 172 1.85 -8.58 19.51
CA LEU A 172 1.95 -7.96 20.83
C LEU A 172 0.62 -7.91 21.59
N ALA A 173 -0.50 -8.14 20.90
CA ALA A 173 -1.83 -8.22 21.51
C ALA A 173 -2.78 -9.06 20.65
N LEU A 174 -3.95 -9.37 21.22
CA LEU A 174 -5.12 -9.81 20.47
C LEU A 174 -6.20 -8.74 20.57
N CYS A 175 -7.01 -8.56 19.54
CA CYS A 175 -8.13 -7.64 19.57
C CYS A 175 -9.46 -8.37 19.35
N VAL A 176 -10.45 -8.01 20.16
CA VAL A 176 -11.84 -8.46 20.07
C VAL A 176 -12.79 -7.28 20.02
N HIS A 177 -14.00 -7.48 19.52
CA HIS A 177 -15.04 -6.46 19.59
C HIS A 177 -15.70 -6.47 20.98
N PRO A 178 -15.85 -5.34 21.67
CA PRO A 178 -16.38 -5.32 23.04
C PRO A 178 -17.82 -5.86 23.16
N ASP A 179 -18.69 -5.49 22.21
CA ASP A 179 -20.14 -5.79 22.27
C ASP A 179 -20.59 -7.05 21.53
N LEU A 180 -19.70 -7.68 20.75
CA LEU A 180 -20.04 -8.91 20.02
C LEU A 180 -19.95 -10.13 20.93
N ASP A 181 -20.68 -11.17 20.53
CA ASP A 181 -20.76 -12.41 21.27
C ASP A 181 -19.68 -13.40 20.84
N TYR A 182 -18.99 -13.94 21.84
CA TYR A 182 -17.96 -14.97 21.70
C TYR A 182 -18.41 -16.23 22.43
N VAL A 183 -18.19 -17.37 21.81
CA VAL A 183 -18.52 -18.68 22.36
C VAL A 183 -17.25 -19.41 22.75
N ILE A 184 -17.32 -20.09 23.89
CA ILE A 184 -16.30 -21.04 24.34
C ILE A 184 -16.78 -22.41 23.93
N VAL A 185 -16.06 -23.04 23.01
CA VAL A 185 -16.38 -24.36 22.48
C VAL A 185 -15.34 -25.37 22.89
N LYS A 186 -15.78 -26.53 23.35
CA LYS A 186 -14.91 -27.60 23.80
C LYS A 186 -14.84 -28.69 22.75
N ASP A 187 -13.64 -29.09 22.40
CA ASP A 187 -13.40 -30.27 21.59
C ASP A 187 -13.34 -31.51 22.50
N PRO A 188 -14.29 -32.47 22.37
CA PRO A 188 -14.31 -33.67 23.20
C PRO A 188 -13.13 -34.61 22.93
N ALA A 189 -12.49 -34.54 21.76
CA ALA A 189 -11.37 -35.41 21.42
C ALA A 189 -10.07 -34.97 22.10
N THR A 190 -9.81 -33.65 22.12
CA THR A 190 -8.58 -33.07 22.67
C THR A 190 -8.76 -32.50 24.08
N ASN A 191 -10.00 -32.33 24.53
CA ASN A 191 -10.37 -31.66 25.78
C ASN A 191 -9.92 -30.18 25.85
N VAL A 192 -9.59 -29.58 24.71
CA VAL A 192 -9.21 -28.16 24.57
C VAL A 192 -10.46 -27.30 24.36
N GLU A 193 -10.46 -26.12 24.97
CA GLU A 193 -11.49 -25.09 24.79
C GLU A 193 -10.99 -24.03 23.80
N TYR A 194 -11.81 -23.70 22.81
CA TYR A 194 -11.55 -22.66 21.83
C TYR A 194 -12.50 -21.49 22.04
N VAL A 195 -11.96 -20.28 22.02
CA VAL A 195 -12.75 -19.04 22.01
C VAL A 195 -12.82 -18.54 20.57
N ILE A 196 -14.03 -18.34 20.06
CA ILE A 196 -14.30 -17.83 18.72
C ILE A 196 -15.56 -16.95 18.76
N MET A 197 -15.69 -16.01 17.84
CA MET A 197 -16.94 -15.27 17.67
C MET A 197 -18.07 -16.21 17.27
N GLU A 198 -19.25 -16.05 17.88
CA GLU A 198 -20.41 -16.95 17.66
C GLU A 198 -20.77 -17.07 16.18
N GLU A 199 -20.88 -15.93 15.48
CA GLU A 199 -21.19 -15.87 14.05
C GLU A 199 -20.14 -16.57 13.18
N ARG A 200 -18.92 -16.76 13.70
CA ARG A 200 -17.77 -17.35 12.98
C ARG A 200 -17.48 -18.80 13.39
N LEU A 201 -18.30 -19.41 14.25
CA LEU A 201 -18.08 -20.77 14.72
C LEU A 201 -17.94 -21.80 13.59
N PHE A 202 -18.62 -21.58 12.47
CA PHE A 202 -18.58 -22.46 11.30
C PHE A 202 -17.18 -22.57 10.66
N GLU A 203 -16.28 -21.62 10.89
CA GLU A 203 -14.92 -21.62 10.33
C GLU A 203 -14.04 -22.75 10.89
N LEU A 204 -14.34 -23.23 12.11
CA LEU A 204 -13.60 -24.35 12.70
C LEU A 204 -13.92 -25.70 12.04
N LYS A 205 -14.97 -25.78 11.20
CA LYS A 205 -15.35 -26.96 10.40
C LYS A 205 -15.35 -28.27 11.20
N ASN A 206 -15.75 -28.22 12.46
CA ASN A 206 -15.80 -29.37 13.35
C ASN A 206 -17.17 -29.45 14.03
N GLU A 207 -17.97 -30.43 13.62
CA GLU A 207 -19.33 -30.64 14.12
C GLU A 207 -19.37 -31.27 15.52
N SER A 208 -18.24 -31.78 16.02
CA SER A 208 -18.14 -32.40 17.35
C SER A 208 -17.93 -31.40 18.49
N LEU A 209 -17.80 -30.10 18.17
CA LEU A 209 -17.56 -29.05 19.16
C LEU A 209 -18.80 -28.80 20.02
N ILE A 210 -18.61 -28.79 21.34
CA ILE A 210 -19.67 -28.54 22.32
C ILE A 210 -19.57 -27.11 22.83
N VAL A 211 -20.61 -26.30 22.64
CA VAL A 211 -20.66 -24.94 23.20
C VAL A 211 -20.84 -25.02 24.72
N LEU A 212 -19.89 -24.47 25.48
CA LEU A 212 -19.93 -24.43 26.94
C LEU A 212 -20.60 -23.16 27.46
N GLU A 213 -20.16 -22.01 26.94
CA GLU A 213 -20.55 -20.70 27.45
C GLU A 213 -20.52 -19.66 26.33
N LYS A 214 -21.36 -18.62 26.48
CA LYS A 214 -21.41 -17.45 25.61
C LYS A 214 -21.11 -16.21 26.42
N LEU A 215 -20.12 -15.43 26.00
CA LEU A 215 -19.61 -14.24 26.69
C LEU A 215 -19.48 -13.08 25.72
N LYS A 216 -19.61 -11.86 26.24
CA LYS A 216 -19.29 -10.64 25.48
C LYS A 216 -17.78 -10.46 25.37
N GLY A 217 -17.30 -9.91 24.25
CA GLY A 217 -15.87 -9.68 24.02
C GLY A 217 -15.19 -8.87 25.12
N ARG A 218 -15.92 -7.91 25.71
CA ARG A 218 -15.46 -7.12 26.87
C ARG A 218 -15.02 -7.96 28.08
N MET A 219 -15.56 -9.16 28.25
CA MET A 219 -15.17 -10.06 29.34
C MET A 219 -13.74 -10.62 29.19
N PHE A 220 -13.19 -10.56 27.98
CA PHE A 220 -11.82 -10.97 27.71
C PHE A 220 -10.83 -9.82 27.83
N GLU A 221 -11.29 -8.56 27.92
CA GLU A 221 -10.43 -7.39 28.00
C GLU A 221 -9.41 -7.49 29.14
N GLY A 222 -8.13 -7.30 28.81
CA GLY A 222 -7.03 -7.35 29.76
C GLY A 222 -6.54 -8.76 30.14
N LYS A 223 -7.20 -9.83 29.68
CA LYS A 223 -6.70 -11.20 29.92
C LYS A 223 -5.37 -11.42 29.21
N GLY A 224 -4.40 -11.97 29.94
CA GLY A 224 -3.09 -12.33 29.41
C GLY A 224 -3.11 -13.65 28.65
N TYR A 225 -2.19 -13.79 27.69
CA TYR A 225 -1.99 -15.02 26.95
C TYR A 225 -0.50 -15.36 26.80
N GLU A 226 -0.23 -16.63 26.47
CA GLU A 226 1.10 -17.13 26.16
C GLU A 226 1.50 -16.69 24.73
N PRO A 227 2.60 -15.94 24.56
CA PRO A 227 3.08 -15.53 23.25
C PRO A 227 3.48 -16.74 22.40
N LEU A 228 3.19 -16.69 21.10
CA LEU A 228 3.55 -17.76 20.16
C LEU A 228 5.07 -17.95 20.03
N PHE A 229 5.81 -16.85 20.17
CA PHE A 229 7.25 -16.83 19.99
C PHE A 229 7.93 -16.10 21.15
N PRO A 230 9.10 -16.58 21.60
CA PRO A 230 9.75 -16.06 22.81
C PRO A 230 10.45 -14.70 22.63
N TYR A 231 10.57 -14.19 21.40
CA TYR A 231 11.48 -13.09 21.05
C TYR A 231 11.19 -11.77 21.78
N PHE A 232 9.92 -11.49 22.06
CA PHE A 232 9.46 -10.24 22.68
C PHE A 232 8.85 -10.44 24.06
N ASN A 233 9.09 -11.58 24.73
CA ASN A 233 8.49 -11.90 26.03
C ASN A 233 8.73 -10.83 27.12
N HIS A 234 9.86 -10.11 27.07
CA HIS A 234 10.17 -9.01 28.00
C HIS A 234 9.11 -7.89 27.99
N MET A 235 8.40 -7.70 26.87
CA MET A 235 7.32 -6.73 26.74
C MET A 235 6.13 -7.03 27.66
N LYS A 236 5.92 -8.30 28.04
CA LYS A 236 4.87 -8.70 28.98
C LYS A 236 5.09 -8.03 30.34
N SER A 237 6.32 -8.10 30.86
CA SER A 237 6.70 -7.49 32.13
C SER A 237 6.85 -5.97 32.08
N GLU A 238 7.38 -5.42 30.97
CA GLU A 238 7.71 -3.99 30.90
C GLU A 238 6.50 -3.11 30.58
N ARG A 239 5.56 -3.61 29.75
CA ARG A 239 4.48 -2.82 29.14
C ARG A 239 3.11 -3.47 29.21
N ASN A 240 2.98 -4.60 29.92
CA ASN A 240 1.75 -5.36 29.98
C ASN A 240 1.25 -5.77 28.57
N ALA A 241 2.18 -6.14 27.68
CA ALA A 241 1.87 -6.71 26.37
C ALA A 241 1.38 -8.17 26.49
N PHE A 242 0.96 -8.76 25.37
CA PHE A 242 0.37 -10.11 25.30
C PHE A 242 -0.90 -10.25 26.14
N ARG A 243 -1.79 -9.29 25.93
CA ARG A 243 -3.13 -9.28 26.49
C ARG A 243 -4.17 -9.01 25.42
N VAL A 244 -5.42 -9.34 25.73
CA VAL A 244 -6.56 -9.06 24.87
C VAL A 244 -6.99 -7.59 25.03
N LEU A 245 -7.17 -6.91 23.91
CA LEU A 245 -7.66 -5.55 23.78
C LEU A 245 -9.06 -5.55 23.17
N CYS A 246 -9.83 -4.50 23.42
CA CYS A 246 -11.13 -4.29 22.80
C CYS A 246 -11.07 -3.13 21.81
N ASN A 247 -11.62 -3.33 20.61
CA ASN A 247 -11.86 -2.24 19.66
C ASN A 247 -13.01 -2.60 18.70
N SER A 248 -13.78 -1.59 18.29
CA SER A 248 -14.95 -1.75 17.43
C SER A 248 -14.62 -1.98 15.94
N PHE A 249 -13.35 -1.94 15.53
CA PHE A 249 -12.97 -2.22 14.14
C PHE A 249 -13.16 -3.69 13.76
N VAL A 250 -13.21 -4.60 14.73
CA VAL A 250 -13.35 -6.03 14.49
C VAL A 250 -14.79 -6.33 14.08
N THR A 251 -14.96 -6.82 12.85
CA THR A 251 -16.25 -7.10 12.22
C THR A 251 -16.59 -8.60 12.24
N THR A 252 -17.83 -8.92 11.85
CA THR A 252 -18.35 -10.30 11.81
C THR A 252 -18.18 -11.00 10.45
N ASP A 253 -17.59 -10.33 9.45
CA ASP A 253 -17.53 -10.81 8.07
C ASP A 253 -16.27 -11.64 7.76
N GLN A 254 -15.17 -11.47 8.51
CA GLN A 254 -13.87 -12.09 8.21
C GLN A 254 -13.22 -12.81 9.40
N GLY A 255 -12.50 -13.90 9.09
CA GLY A 255 -11.68 -14.63 10.04
C GLY A 255 -12.47 -15.32 11.16
N THR A 256 -11.99 -15.20 12.40
CA THR A 256 -12.61 -15.80 13.60
C THR A 256 -13.27 -14.76 14.51
N GLY A 257 -13.24 -13.49 14.13
CA GLY A 257 -13.63 -12.39 15.01
C GLY A 257 -12.63 -12.08 16.13
N ILE A 258 -11.44 -12.69 16.10
CA ILE A 258 -10.29 -12.37 16.98
C ILE A 258 -9.12 -12.04 16.06
N VAL A 259 -8.57 -10.83 16.21
CA VAL A 259 -7.52 -10.32 15.32
C VAL A 259 -6.20 -10.28 16.07
N HIS A 260 -5.16 -10.94 15.55
CA HIS A 260 -3.82 -10.79 16.10
C HIS A 260 -3.28 -9.40 15.77
N GLN A 261 -2.57 -8.75 16.70
CA GLN A 261 -2.14 -7.37 16.54
C GLN A 261 -0.62 -7.30 16.38
N ALA A 262 -0.18 -6.80 15.23
CA ALA A 262 1.22 -6.58 14.89
C ALA A 262 1.46 -5.09 14.58
N PRO A 263 1.76 -4.26 15.60
CA PRO A 263 1.62 -2.80 15.51
C PRO A 263 2.44 -2.09 14.44
N TYR A 264 3.53 -2.70 13.98
CA TYR A 264 4.39 -2.09 12.96
C TYR A 264 4.04 -2.50 11.53
N PHE A 265 3.04 -3.36 11.36
CA PHE A 265 2.60 -3.89 10.05
C PHE A 265 1.15 -3.54 9.70
N GLY A 266 0.36 -3.02 10.65
CA GLY A 266 -1.00 -2.55 10.42
C GLY A 266 -1.22 -1.15 11.00
N GLU A 267 -1.91 -0.27 10.25
CA GLU A 267 -2.22 1.09 10.73
C GLU A 267 -3.18 1.06 11.93
N ILE A 268 -4.20 0.20 11.85
CA ILE A 268 -5.17 0.01 12.94
C ILE A 268 -4.47 -0.63 14.14
N ASP A 269 -3.65 -1.66 13.92
CA ASP A 269 -2.87 -2.31 14.98
C ASP A 269 -1.95 -1.32 15.71
N PHE A 270 -1.29 -0.42 14.97
CA PHE A 270 -0.48 0.65 15.54
C PHE A 270 -1.32 1.54 16.46
N GLN A 271 -2.48 1.98 15.99
CA GLN A 271 -3.34 2.88 16.73
C GLN A 271 -3.87 2.21 18.01
N VAL A 272 -4.42 1.01 17.90
CA VAL A 272 -5.00 0.26 19.03
C VAL A 272 -3.94 -0.02 20.10
N CYS A 273 -2.74 -0.44 19.71
CA CYS A 273 -1.66 -0.68 20.65
C CYS A 273 -1.07 0.61 21.26
N LEU A 274 -1.12 1.74 20.54
CA LEU A 274 -0.72 3.05 21.06
C LEU A 274 -1.73 3.57 22.09
N GLU A 275 -3.03 3.47 21.79
CA GLU A 275 -4.12 3.89 22.70
C GLU A 275 -4.12 3.08 24.00
N ASN A 276 -3.76 1.80 23.92
CA ASN A 276 -3.68 0.89 25.07
C ASN A 276 -2.30 0.87 25.76
N GLY A 277 -1.38 1.76 25.37
CA GLY A 277 -0.08 1.94 26.02
C GLY A 277 0.93 0.80 25.84
N ILE A 278 0.66 -0.15 24.92
CA ILE A 278 1.58 -1.25 24.59
C ILE A 278 2.82 -0.72 23.87
N ILE A 279 2.60 0.23 22.96
CA ILE A 279 3.67 0.94 22.25
C ILE A 279 3.62 2.43 22.56
N THR A 280 4.74 3.12 22.36
CA THR A 280 4.83 4.58 22.47
C THR A 280 5.51 5.16 21.24
N LYS A 281 5.26 6.43 20.93
CA LYS A 281 5.83 7.09 19.74
C LYS A 281 7.36 7.15 19.74
N ASP A 282 7.95 7.20 20.93
CA ASP A 282 9.40 7.32 21.14
C ASP A 282 10.08 5.95 21.35
N MET A 283 9.32 4.86 21.25
CA MET A 283 9.84 3.52 21.46
C MET A 283 10.75 3.09 20.32
N LYS A 284 11.79 2.31 20.64
CA LYS A 284 12.53 1.58 19.62
C LYS A 284 11.58 0.64 18.89
N ILE A 285 11.57 0.75 17.57
CA ILE A 285 10.68 -0.01 16.71
C ILE A 285 11.02 -1.49 16.81
N ILE A 286 9.98 -2.28 17.03
CA ILE A 286 10.07 -3.74 17.08
C ILE A 286 9.63 -4.24 15.70
N CYS A 287 10.59 -4.32 14.78
CA CYS A 287 10.38 -4.87 13.45
C CYS A 287 11.38 -6.00 13.23
N PRO A 288 10.94 -7.26 13.06
CA PRO A 288 11.83 -8.35 12.73
C PRO A 288 12.18 -8.39 11.24
N VAL A 289 11.80 -7.41 10.43
CA VAL A 289 12.04 -7.37 8.98
C VAL A 289 12.92 -6.17 8.63
N ASP A 290 13.92 -6.40 7.76
CA ASP A 290 14.81 -5.36 7.24
C ASP A 290 14.19 -4.61 6.04
N GLU A 291 14.91 -3.60 5.55
CA GLU A 291 14.52 -2.77 4.41
C GLU A 291 14.40 -3.54 3.08
N ASN A 292 14.85 -4.78 3.01
CA ASN A 292 14.76 -5.64 1.84
C ASN A 292 13.66 -6.72 1.98
N GLY A 293 12.87 -6.67 3.04
CA GLY A 293 11.81 -7.66 3.29
C GLY A 293 12.33 -9.00 3.81
N ARG A 294 13.51 -9.03 4.43
CA ARG A 294 14.12 -10.23 5.01
C ARG A 294 14.06 -10.18 6.53
N PHE A 295 13.86 -11.33 7.16
CA PHE A 295 13.89 -11.40 8.62
C PHE A 295 15.29 -11.10 9.17
N VAL A 296 15.38 -10.23 10.18
CA VAL A 296 16.64 -9.90 10.86
C VAL A 296 17.00 -11.00 11.87
N ILE A 297 18.31 -11.18 12.02
CA ILE A 297 19.07 -12.23 12.74
C ILE A 297 18.52 -12.67 14.13
N MET A 298 17.69 -11.89 14.82
CA MET A 298 17.13 -12.29 16.12
C MET A 298 16.07 -13.41 16.05
N LEU A 299 15.65 -13.83 14.84
CA LEU A 299 14.74 -14.95 14.55
C LEU A 299 15.44 -16.21 13.99
N LEU A 300 16.78 -16.25 14.06
CA LEU A 300 17.64 -17.15 13.29
C LEU A 300 17.44 -18.66 13.46
N PHE A 301 16.73 -19.14 14.48
CA PHE A 301 16.61 -20.58 14.71
C PHE A 301 15.48 -21.26 13.91
N ASP A 302 14.43 -20.53 13.50
CA ASP A 302 13.23 -21.16 12.91
C ASP A 302 12.93 -20.78 11.45
N PHE A 303 13.41 -19.64 10.95
CA PHE A 303 13.01 -19.09 9.62
C PHE A 303 14.20 -18.62 8.76
N ILE A 304 15.17 -19.51 8.54
CA ILE A 304 16.39 -19.23 7.74
C ILE A 304 16.03 -18.81 6.29
N PHE A 305 16.51 -17.64 5.85
CA PHE A 305 16.51 -17.17 4.44
C PHE A 305 15.15 -17.22 3.70
N ILE A 306 14.03 -17.07 4.41
CA ILE A 306 12.71 -17.01 3.76
C ILE A 306 12.36 -15.54 3.46
N LEU A 307 12.23 -15.23 2.16
CA LEU A 307 11.71 -13.95 1.69
C LEU A 307 10.23 -13.85 2.06
N ILE A 308 9.84 -12.76 2.73
CA ILE A 308 8.43 -12.44 2.93
C ILE A 308 7.86 -12.00 1.58
N LYS A 309 6.81 -12.69 1.12
CA LYS A 309 6.03 -12.21 -0.04
C LYS A 309 5.53 -10.80 0.29
N THR A 310 5.92 -9.90 -0.59
CA THR A 310 5.98 -8.44 -0.52
C THR A 310 4.81 -7.76 0.20
N LEU A 311 5.10 -7.06 1.31
CA LEU A 311 4.62 -5.72 1.70
C LEU A 311 5.09 -5.48 3.14
N CYS A 312 6.09 -4.63 3.30
CA CYS A 312 6.60 -4.25 4.61
C CYS A 312 6.20 -2.80 4.92
N SER A 313 6.60 -2.28 6.08
CA SER A 313 6.28 -0.93 6.54
C SER A 313 7.58 -0.18 6.76
N THR A 314 7.77 0.99 6.16
CA THR A 314 8.91 1.86 6.46
C THR A 314 8.61 3.37 6.31
N TYR A 315 9.64 4.17 6.59
CA TYR A 315 9.65 5.57 7.01
C TYR A 315 9.54 6.59 5.88
N THR A 316 8.61 7.56 5.99
CA THR A 316 8.55 8.73 5.09
C THR A 316 8.29 10.04 5.79
N TRP A 317 8.74 11.10 5.13
CA TRP A 317 8.18 12.43 5.27
C TRP A 317 6.83 12.49 4.53
N LYS A 318 5.78 12.99 5.18
CA LYS A 318 4.45 13.13 4.59
C LYS A 318 4.00 14.58 4.69
N THR A 319 3.42 15.10 3.61
CA THR A 319 2.70 16.36 3.60
C THR A 319 1.27 16.11 4.11
N ARG A 320 0.77 16.97 5.00
CA ARG A 320 -0.61 16.88 5.51
C ARG A 320 -1.65 17.07 4.41
#